data_AF-A0A3C2E5Z9-F1
#
_entry.id   AF-A0A3C2E5Z9-F1
#
_cell.length_a   1.000
_cell.length_b   1.000
_cell.length_c   1.000
_cell.angle_alpha   90.00
_cell.angle_beta   90.00
_cell.angle_gamma   90.00
#
_symmetry.space_group_name_H-M   'P 1'
#
loop_
_entity.id
_entity.type
_entity.pdbx_description
1 polymer ?
#
loop_
_entity_poly.entity_id
_entity_poly.type
_entity_poly.pdbx_seq_one_letter_code
_entity_poly.pdbx_strand_id
1 'polypeptide(L)' 'MSNPARGEVTLEAGGETHTLCLTLGALAEIEAALSVAGFAGMAERLKTLSAADLAL' A
#
# COMPACT_ATOMS: atom_id res chain seq x y z
N MET A 1 14.66 1.33 10.90
CA MET A 1 15.33 2.02 9.79
C MET A 1 15.03 1.21 8.54
N SER A 2 14.37 1.78 7.54
CA SER A 2 13.90 1.05 6.36
C SER A 2 15.05 0.68 5.42
N ASN A 3 15.08 -0.56 4.95
CA ASN A 3 16.04 -1.08 3.98
C ASN A 3 15.55 -0.94 2.51
N PRO A 4 16.08 0.01 1.75
CA PRO A 4 15.65 0.22 0.35
C PRO A 4 15.98 -0.96 -0.57
N ALA A 5 17.02 -1.76 -0.27
CA ALA A 5 17.37 -2.93 -1.08
C ALA A 5 16.32 -4.05 -0.98
N ARG A 6 15.49 -4.05 0.07
CA ARG A 6 14.34 -4.95 0.23
C ARG A 6 13.01 -4.31 -0.20
N GLY A 7 13.03 -3.06 -0.67
CA GLY A 7 11.81 -2.29 -0.92
C GLY A 7 11.08 -1.87 0.35
N GLU A 8 11.80 -1.73 1.48
CA GLU A 8 11.17 -1.28 2.72
C GLU A 8 10.93 0.23 2.72
N VAL A 9 9.77 0.63 3.25
CA VAL A 9 9.42 2.02 3.50
C VAL A 9 8.83 2.17 4.89
N THR A 10 8.96 3.36 5.46
CA THR A 10 8.36 3.69 6.75
C THR A 10 7.00 4.32 6.52
N LEU A 11 5.96 3.81 7.19
CA LEU A 11 4.61 4.39 7.21
C LEU A 11 4.27 4.78 8.65
N GLU A 12 3.83 6.02 8.84
CA GLU A 12 3.20 6.43 10.11
C GLU A 12 1.68 6.32 9.96
N ALA A 13 1.04 5.54 10.82
CA ALA A 13 -0.41 5.36 10.83
C ALA A 13 -0.91 5.21 12.27
N GLY A 14 -1.96 5.96 12.63
CA GLY A 14 -2.53 5.87 13.98
C GLY A 14 -1.58 6.25 15.12
N GLY A 15 -0.54 7.05 14.83
CA GLY A 15 0.51 7.39 15.80
C GLY A 15 1.54 6.28 16.02
N GLU A 16 1.48 5.20 15.24
CA GLU A 16 2.47 4.13 15.24
C GLU A 16 3.27 4.15 13.93
N THR A 17 4.55 3.80 14.03
CA THR A 17 5.45 3.69 12.89
C THR A 17 5.56 2.23 12.47
N HIS A 18 5.11 1.93 11.25
CA HIS A 18 5.22 0.62 10.62
C HIS A 18 6.33 0.61 9.56
N THR A 19 7.00 -0.53 9.41
CA THR A 19 7.90 -0.78 8.26
C THR A 19 7.18 -1.70 7.29
N LEU A 20 6.85 -1.17 6.11
CA LEU A 20 6.22 -1.93 5.03
C LEU A 20 7.28 -2.45 4.06
N CYS A 21 7.07 -3.63 3.49
CA CYS A 21 7.93 -4.21 2.47
C CYS A 21 7.22 -4.15 1.11
N LEU A 22 7.32 -3.01 0.41
CA LEU A 22 6.62 -2.75 -0.85
C LEU A 22 7.43 -3.26 -2.05
N THR A 23 7.36 -4.57 -2.26
CA THR A 23 7.90 -5.21 -3.48
C THR A 23 6.95 -5.03 -4.65
N LEU A 24 7.42 -5.26 -5.89
CA LEU A 24 6.53 -5.25 -7.07
C LEU A 24 5.38 -6.26 -6.96
N GLY A 25 5.61 -7.43 -6.34
CA GLY A 25 4.56 -8.41 -6.10
C GLY A 25 3.51 -7.91 -5.09
N ALA A 26 3.96 -7.35 -3.97
CA ALA A 26 3.06 -6.79 -2.96
C ALA A 26 2.23 -5.62 -3.51
N LEU A 27 2.83 -4.78 -4.37
CA LEU A 27 2.11 -3.71 -5.05
C LEU A 27 1.07 -4.25 -6.04
N ALA A 28 1.40 -5.30 -6.79
CA ALA A 28 0.45 -5.96 -7.70
C ALA A 28 -0.75 -6.59 -6.94
N GLU A 29 -0.51 -7.15 -5.75
CA GLU A 29 -1.58 -7.66 -4.88
C GLU A 29 -2.53 -6.54 -4.43
N ILE A 30 -1.99 -5.40 -4.02
CA ILE A 30 -2.79 -4.22 -3.64
C ILE A 30 -3.59 -3.69 -4.84
N GLU A 31 -2.99 -3.63 -6.02
CA GLU A 31 -3.66 -3.21 -7.26
C GLU A 31 -4.84 -4.13 -7.60
N ALA A 32 -4.64 -5.45 -7.54
CA ALA A 32 -5.69 -6.44 -7.79
C ALA A 32 -6.83 -6.33 -6.76
N ALA A 33 -6.47 -6.23 -5.48
CA ALA A 33 -7.40 -6.09 -4.37
C ALA A 33 -8.29 -4.84 -4.51
N LEU A 34 -7.71 -3.73 -4.94
CA LEU A 34 -8.40 -2.46 -5.13
C LEU A 34 -9.00 -2.29 -6.54
N SER A 35 -8.83 -3.26 -7.44
CA SER A 35 -9.24 -3.20 -8.85
C SER A 35 -8.72 -1.94 -9.58
N VAL A 36 -7.45 -1.61 -9.38
CA VAL A 36 -6.76 -0.47 -10.00
C VAL A 36 -5.54 -0.93 -10.78
N ALA A 37 -5.01 -0.06 -11.64
CA ALA A 37 -3.76 -0.29 -12.36
C ALA A 37 -2.82 0.90 -12.21
N GLY A 38 -1.57 0.60 -11.86
CA GLY A 38 -0.50 1.57 -11.67
C GLY A 38 -0.65 2.42 -10.41
N PHE A 39 0.46 3.08 -10.06
CA PHE A 39 0.52 3.97 -8.90
C PHE A 39 -0.48 5.13 -8.95
N ALA A 40 -0.79 5.66 -10.14
CA ALA A 40 -1.75 6.75 -10.28
C ALA A 40 -3.18 6.30 -9.92
N GLY A 41 -3.61 5.12 -10.42
CA GLY A 41 -4.91 4.54 -10.07
C GLY A 41 -5.01 4.21 -8.59
N MET A 42 -3.93 3.66 -8.02
CA MET A 42 -3.84 3.40 -6.59
C MET A 42 -3.95 4.68 -5.76
N ALA A 43 -3.23 5.75 -6.14
CA ALA A 43 -3.27 7.03 -5.43
C ALA A 43 -4.68 7.66 -5.43
N GLU A 44 -5.41 7.61 -6.54
CA GLU A 44 -6.80 8.09 -6.57
C GLU A 44 -7.73 7.22 -5.73
N ARG A 45 -7.57 5.90 -5.79
CA ARG A 45 -8.43 4.98 -5.02
C ARG A 45 -8.24 5.12 -3.52
N LEU A 46 -7.02 5.32 -3.05
CA LEU A 46 -6.72 5.55 -1.62
C LEU A 46 -7.42 6.79 -1.04
N LYS A 47 -7.74 7.81 -1.86
CA LYS A 47 -8.50 9.00 -1.41
C LYS A 47 -9.96 8.70 -1.08
N THR A 48 -10.48 7.59 -1.59
CA THR A 48 -11.90 7.19 -1.46
C THR A 48 -12.04 5.82 -0.80
N LEU A 49 -11.03 5.43 0.00
CA LEU A 49 -11.01 4.16 0.70
C LEU A 49 -12.22 4.05 1.64
N SER A 50 -12.78 2.84 1.72
CA SER A 50 -13.97 2.54 2.51
C SER A 50 -13.74 1.31 3.38
N ALA A 51 -14.64 1.09 4.34
CA ALA A 51 -14.58 -0.12 5.17
C ALA A 51 -14.70 -1.43 4.36
N ALA A 52 -15.31 -1.39 3.17
CA ALA A 52 -15.38 -2.55 2.29
C ALA A 52 -14.00 -2.98 1.77
N ASP A 53 -13.06 -2.04 1.66
CA ASP A 53 -11.69 -2.29 1.22
C ASP A 53 -10.82 -2.94 2.33
N LEU A 54 -11.33 -3.05 3.57
CA LEU A 54 -10.62 -3.72 4.67
C LEU A 54 -10.98 -5.20 4.81
N ALA A 55 -12.02 -5.67 4.12
CA ALA A 55 -12.53 -7.04 4.22
C ALA A 55 -11.91 -8.01 3.19
N LEU A 56 -10.83 -7.59 2.53
CA LEU A 56 -10.02 -8.39 1.61
C LEU A 56 -9.32 -9.56 2.30
#